data_AF-A0A1B7W4S2-F1
#
_entry.id   AF-A0A1B7W4S2-F1
#
_cell.length_a   1.000
_cell.length_b   1.000
_cell.length_c   1.000
_cell.angle_alpha   90.00
_cell.angle_beta   90.00
_cell.angle_gamma   90.00
#
_symmetry.space_group_name_H-M   'P 1'
#
loop_
_entity.id
_entity.type
_entity.pdbx_description
1 polymer ?
#
loop_
_entity_poly.entity_id
_entity_poly.type
_entity_poly.pdbx_seq_one_letter_code
_entity_poly.pdbx_strand_id
1 'polypeptide(L)' 'MNVWTNTKFCGHYPVGTAAVVVAESEQLAAAVLNQKLLAHGLAASATPEQFERLPTTHTLAVVLCDGNY' A
#
# COMPACT_ATOMS: atom_id res chain seq x y z
N MET A 1 8.51 12.36 -6.69
CA MET A 1 7.60 11.20 -6.69
C MET A 1 8.04 10.26 -5.58
N ASN A 2 7.13 9.83 -4.70
CA ASN A 2 7.46 9.04 -3.51
C ASN A 2 6.94 7.60 -3.65
N VAL A 3 7.57 6.67 -2.93
CA VAL A 3 7.10 5.28 -2.81
C VAL A 3 6.47 5.11 -1.44
N TRP A 4 5.23 4.63 -1.43
CA TRP A 4 4.43 4.41 -0.23
C TRP A 4 4.06 2.94 -0.12
N THR A 5 3.98 2.43 1.10
CA THR A 5 3.59 1.06 1.38
C THR A 5 2.39 1.02 2.31
N ASN A 6 1.48 0.08 2.07
CA ASN A 6 0.30 -0.14 2.92
C ASN A 6 0.11 -1.65 3.11
N THR A 7 0.11 -2.10 4.37
CA THR A 7 -0.11 -3.49 4.79
C THR A 7 -1.40 -3.66 5.58
N LYS A 8 -2.25 -2.63 5.63
CA LYS A 8 -3.47 -2.56 6.46
C LYS A 8 -4.78 -2.58 5.65
N PHE A 9 -4.73 -2.46 4.33
CA PHE A 9 -5.94 -2.54 3.51
C PHE A 9 -6.48 -3.98 3.47
N CYS A 10 -7.80 -4.11 3.35
CA CYS A 10 -8.46 -5.40 3.23
C CYS A 10 -8.45 -5.89 1.79
N GLY A 11 -7.77 -7.01 1.54
CA GLY A 11 -7.89 -7.77 0.28
C GLY A 11 -8.99 -8.83 0.34
N HIS A 12 -9.07 -9.66 -0.71
CA HIS A 12 -10.07 -10.75 -0.77
C HIS A 12 -9.87 -11.80 0.34
N TYR A 13 -8.61 -12.08 0.65
CA TYR A 13 -8.18 -12.87 1.79
C TYR A 13 -7.24 -11.99 2.61
N PRO A 14 -7.62 -11.55 3.83
CA PRO A 14 -6.93 -10.46 4.52
C PRO A 14 -5.57 -10.86 5.13
N VAL A 15 -5.13 -12.10 4.96
CA VAL A 15 -3.84 -12.56 5.46
C VAL A 15 -2.77 -12.21 4.43
N GLY A 16 -1.86 -11.30 4.79
CA GLY A 16 -0.68 -10.98 3.98
C GLY A 16 -0.89 -10.00 2.83
N THR A 17 -1.84 -9.07 2.97
CA THR A 17 -2.06 -8.05 1.95
C THR A 17 -1.05 -6.92 2.09
N ALA A 18 -0.34 -6.64 1.00
CA ALA A 18 0.59 -5.52 0.91
C ALA A 18 0.43 -4.81 -0.43
N ALA A 19 0.56 -3.48 -0.41
CA ALA A 19 0.50 -2.63 -1.58
C ALA A 19 1.70 -1.68 -1.58
N VAL A 20 2.26 -1.49 -2.76
CA VAL A 20 3.28 -0.46 -3.05
C VAL A 20 2.65 0.53 -4.01
N VAL A 21 2.66 1.81 -3.65
CA VAL A 21 2.03 2.88 -4.43
C VAL A 21 3.03 3.99 -4.68
N VAL A 22 3.10 4.44 -5.93
CA VAL A 22 3.95 5.55 -6.35
C VAL A 22 3.08 6.79 -6.50
N ALA A 23 3.28 7.78 -5.63
CA ALA A 23 2.45 8.98 -5.57
C ALA A 23 3.19 10.17 -4.94
N GLU A 24 2.70 11.39 -5.15
CA GLU A 24 3.29 12.60 -4.58
C GLU A 24 3.00 12.72 -3.07
N SER A 25 1.80 12.34 -2.65
CA SER A 25 1.35 12.39 -1.25
C SER A 25 0.64 11.11 -0.83
N GLU A 26 0.49 10.92 0.48
CA GLU A 26 -0.30 9.84 1.08
C GLU A 26 -1.78 9.90 0.66
N GLN A 27 -2.34 11.11 0.49
CA GLN A 27 -3.74 11.29 0.04
C GLN A 27 -3.91 10.75 -1.37
N LEU A 28 -2.97 11.06 -2.26
CA LEU A 28 -2.98 10.54 -3.62
C LEU A 28 -2.70 9.03 -3.64
N ALA A 29 -1.80 8.54 -2.78
CA ALA A 29 -1.52 7.12 -2.65
C ALA A 29 -2.77 6.31 -2.26
N ALA A 30 -3.54 6.79 -1.28
CA ALA A 30 -4.80 6.19 -0.86
C ALA A 30 -5.84 6.19 -1.98
N ALA A 31 -6.00 7.31 -2.69
CA ALA A 31 -6.93 7.42 -3.82
C ALA A 31 -6.59 6.42 -4.94
N VAL A 32 -5.32 6.33 -5.33
CA VAL A 32 -4.83 5.40 -6.36
C VAL A 32 -5.02 3.95 -5.94
N LEU A 33 -4.70 3.60 -4.67
CA LEU A 33 -4.90 2.24 -4.17
C LEU A 33 -6.38 1.88 -4.17
N ASN A 34 -7.26 2.74 -3.67
CA ASN A 34 -8.70 2.48 -3.64
C ASN A 34 -9.29 2.32 -5.05
N GLN A 35 -8.89 3.15 -6.01
CA GLN A 35 -9.30 2.98 -7.40
C GLN A 35 -8.86 1.61 -7.95
N LYS A 36 -7.64 1.18 -7.64
CA LYS A 36 -7.10 -0.12 -8.06
C LYS A 36 -7.86 -1.27 -7.40
N LEU A 37 -8.12 -1.20 -6.09
CA LEU A 37 -8.89 -2.20 -5.35
C LEU A 37 -10.30 -2.37 -5.95
N LEU A 38 -11.00 -1.28 -6.22
CA LEU A 38 -12.33 -1.32 -6.84
C LEU A 38 -12.30 -1.94 -8.23
N ALA A 39 -11.30 -1.62 -9.05
CA ALA A 39 -11.11 -2.22 -10.37
C ALA A 39 -10.87 -3.74 -10.30
N HIS A 40 -10.37 -4.24 -9.16
CA HIS A 40 -10.20 -5.66 -8.88
C HIS A 40 -11.41 -6.29 -8.15
N GLY A 41 -12.50 -5.55 -7.97
CA GLY A 41 -13.70 -6.04 -7.27
C GLY A 41 -13.52 -6.16 -5.74
N LEU A 42 -12.53 -5.47 -5.18
CA LEU A 42 -12.23 -5.44 -3.74
C LEU A 42 -12.83 -4.19 -3.09
N ALA A 43 -13.06 -4.26 -1.78
CA ALA A 43 -13.50 -3.11 -1.01
C ALA A 43 -12.39 -2.05 -0.92
N ALA A 44 -12.67 -0.83 -1.40
CA ALA A 44 -11.82 0.33 -1.15
C ALA A 44 -11.88 0.70 0.35
N SER A 45 -10.78 0.46 1.05
CA SER A 45 -10.68 0.68 2.50
C SER A 45 -9.36 1.36 2.91
N ALA A 46 -8.53 1.75 1.94
CA ALA A 46 -7.25 2.37 2.24
C ALA A 46 -7.44 3.82 2.67
N THR A 47 -6.89 4.20 3.82
CA THR A 47 -6.86 5.59 4.31
C THR A 47 -5.43 6.14 4.27
N PRO A 48 -5.22 7.46 4.15
CA PRO A 48 -3.88 8.04 4.06
C PRO A 48 -2.96 7.66 5.23
N GLU A 49 -3.50 7.56 6.44
CA GLU A 49 -2.77 7.27 7.68
C GLU A 49 -2.23 5.84 7.76
N GLN A 50 -2.65 4.97 6.85
CA GLN A 50 -2.17 3.60 6.74
C GLN A 50 -0.93 3.46 5.86
N PHE A 51 -0.46 4.55 5.25
CA PHE A 51 0.70 4.53 4.36
C PHE A 51 1.98 4.93 5.08
N GLU A 52 3.04 4.18 4.78
CA GLU A 52 4.40 4.49 5.22
C GLU A 52 5.24 4.86 4.00
N ARG A 53 5.98 5.96 4.08
CA ARG A 53 6.87 6.39 2.99
C ARG A 53 8.20 5.66 3.08
N LEU A 54 8.62 5.04 1.98
CA LEU A 54 9.94 4.43 1.89
C LEU A 54 11.03 5.48 1.61
N PRO A 55 12.18 5.42 2.31
CA PRO A 55 13.31 6.32 2.05
C PRO A 55 14.09 5.85 0.81
N THR A 56 13.75 6.38 -0.38
CA THR A 56 14.33 5.94 -1.66
C THR A 56 15.70 6.57 -2.01
N THR A 57 16.45 7.06 -1.01
CA THR A 57 17.73 7.78 -1.23
C THR A 57 18.93 6.86 -1.43
N HIS A 58 18.80 5.57 -1.12
CA HIS A 58 19.86 4.57 -1.23
C HIS A 58 19.27 3.21 -1.59
N THR A 59 20.12 2.28 -2.04
CA THR A 59 19.71 0.90 -2.32
C THR A 59 19.26 0.22 -1.03
N LEU A 60 18.02 -0.26 -1.01
CA LEU A 60 17.44 -0.97 0.14
C LEU A 60 16.42 -2.02 -0.33
N ALA A 61 16.22 -3.05 0.50
CA ALA A 61 15.14 -4.01 0.36
C ALA A 61 14.21 -3.91 1.59
N VAL A 62 12.89 -3.90 1.36
CA VAL A 62 11.88 -3.92 2.43
C VAL A 62 11.03 -5.17 2.28
N VAL A 63 10.92 -5.93 3.35
CA VAL A 63 9.97 -7.05 3.45
C VAL A 63 8.71 -6.53 4.10
N LEU A 64 7.61 -6.47 3.34
CA LEU A 64 6.32 -5.94 3.83
C LEU A 64 5.47 -7.01 4.53
N CYS A 65 5.60 -8.26 4.10
CA CYS A 65 5.05 -9.45 4.72
C CYS A 65 6.07 -10.57 4.54
N ASP A 66 6.48 -11.23 5.62
CA ASP A 66 7.48 -12.32 5.62
C ASP A 66 6.85 -13.72 5.60
N GLY A 67 5.51 -13.79 5.64
CA GLY A 67 4.78 -15.06 5.64
C GLY A 67 4.78 -15.80 6.97
N ASN A 68 5.41 -15.24 8.01
CA ASN A 68 5.46 -15.82 9.35
C ASN A 68 4.31 -15.25 10.21
N TYR A 69 3.08 -15.69 9.89
CA TYR A 69 1.85 -15.26 10.58
C TYR A 69 1.58 -16.03 11.86
#